data_AF-A0A8I2YW33-F1
#
_entry.id   AF-A0A8I2YW33-F1
#
_cell.length_a   1.000
_cell.length_b   1.000
_cell.length_c   1.000
_cell.angle_alpha   90.00
_cell.angle_beta   90.00
_cell.angle_gamma   90.00
#
_symmetry.space_group_name_H-M   'P 1'
#
loop_
_entity.id
_entity.type
_entity.pdbx_description
1 polymer ?
#
loop_
_entity_poly.entity_id
_entity_poly.type
_entity_poly.pdbx_seq_one_letter_code
_entity_poly.pdbx_strand_id
1 'polypeptide(L)'
;MRLTISNQTHDGLLCRFGSKKGGEHYLLVPSLSDSIPFSPKSTSLWFLGSSVAIKLTMAPGRKWERVTLQGDSPWIIYRNRLSRKHHVLVVLPYRDTSRFLASIPDSAPLSCLMLPGTHETMALYGWPISQCQYKSLDTQLHAGIRVTDIRLSIIDGRLIAYHGIFPEFTPFADILVTLHDFLTSPTTASETVVVSIKQEDWDTELFPQLVHDEIVASPGGLQMWFLENRIPNLGEVRGKAVMFSRFGSDGCANGIHPPIWPDSAKEGFDWECDGTLVRTHDW
;
A
#
# COMPACT_ATOMS: atom_id res chain seq x y z
N MET A 1 18.48 -17.13 -5.64
CA MET A 1 17.35 -16.35 -6.21
C MET A 1 17.87 -14.94 -6.54
N ARG A 2 18.07 -14.59 -7.81
CA ARG A 2 18.61 -13.27 -8.18
C ARG A 2 17.47 -12.28 -8.37
N LEU A 3 17.11 -11.58 -7.30
CA LEU A 3 16.26 -10.39 -7.35
C LEU A 3 16.92 -9.37 -8.29
N THR A 4 16.23 -8.97 -9.36
CA THR A 4 16.72 -7.90 -10.24
C THR A 4 15.79 -6.71 -10.16
N ILE A 5 16.36 -5.59 -9.73
CA ILE A 5 15.73 -4.32 -9.42
C ILE A 5 14.86 -3.84 -10.61
N SER A 6 13.58 -3.62 -10.29
CA SER A 6 12.59 -2.95 -11.12
C SER A 6 12.93 -1.46 -11.19
N ASN A 7 13.32 -0.97 -12.37
CA ASN A 7 13.31 0.47 -12.62
C ASN A 7 11.84 0.91 -12.72
N GLN A 8 11.28 1.40 -11.62
CA GLN A 8 9.97 2.04 -11.59
C GLN A 8 10.14 3.42 -12.23
N THR A 9 9.74 3.58 -13.49
CA THR A 9 9.63 4.92 -14.07
C THR A 9 8.16 5.24 -14.21
N HIS A 10 7.77 6.40 -13.69
CA HIS A 10 6.48 7.03 -14.00
C HIS A 10 6.44 7.43 -15.50
N ASP A 11 7.62 7.51 -16.13
CA ASP A 11 7.81 7.66 -17.57
C ASP A 11 7.61 6.34 -18.32
N GLY A 12 7.02 6.41 -19.52
CA GLY A 12 6.96 5.29 -20.44
C GLY A 12 8.35 4.76 -20.81
N LEU A 13 8.49 3.43 -20.83
CA LEU A 13 9.70 2.76 -21.32
C LEU A 13 9.58 2.52 -22.83
N LEU A 14 10.31 3.30 -23.64
CA LEU A 14 10.54 2.95 -25.04
C LEU A 14 11.72 1.95 -25.13
N CYS A 15 11.47 0.75 -25.64
CA CYS A 15 12.57 -0.09 -26.09
C CYS A 15 12.91 0.27 -27.53
N ARG A 16 14.06 0.92 -27.76
CA ARG A 16 14.54 1.15 -29.13
C ARG A 16 15.00 -0.17 -29.75
N PHE A 17 14.28 -0.64 -30.77
CA PHE A 17 14.64 -1.82 -31.57
C PHE A 17 15.38 -1.41 -32.84
N GLY A 18 16.67 -1.08 -32.76
CA GLY A 18 17.43 -0.83 -33.98
C GLY A 18 18.92 -0.60 -33.76
N SER A 19 19.75 -1.17 -34.65
CA SER A 19 21.12 -0.68 -34.82
C SER A 19 21.09 0.68 -35.52
N LYS A 20 22.19 1.42 -35.40
CA LYS A 20 22.46 2.77 -35.92
C LYS A 20 21.62 3.23 -37.13
N LYS A 21 21.19 4.50 -37.07
CA LYS A 21 20.62 5.33 -38.16
C LYS A 21 19.68 4.55 -39.11
N GLY A 22 18.40 4.45 -38.74
CA GLY A 22 17.34 3.94 -39.62
C GLY A 22 16.55 2.72 -39.12
N GLY A 23 16.73 2.29 -37.87
CA GLY A 23 15.93 1.20 -37.30
C GLY A 23 14.52 1.64 -36.92
N GLU A 24 13.53 0.77 -37.16
CA GLU A 24 12.13 1.00 -36.80
C GLU A 24 11.93 1.26 -35.30
N HIS A 25 11.07 2.23 -35.00
CA HIS A 25 10.73 2.65 -33.65
C HIS A 25 9.36 2.05 -33.29
N TYR A 26 9.28 1.21 -32.25
CA TYR A 26 8.00 0.71 -31.77
C TYR A 26 7.60 1.49 -30.52
N LEU A 27 6.64 2.39 -30.70
CA LEU A 27 5.93 3.07 -29.63
C LEU A 27 4.74 2.19 -29.26
N LEU A 28 4.64 1.77 -28.00
CA LEU A 28 3.40 1.18 -27.47
C LEU A 28 2.42 2.34 -27.26
N VAL A 29 1.69 2.70 -28.31
CA VAL A 29 0.72 3.81 -28.33
C VAL A 29 -0.64 3.30 -27.83
N PRO A 30 -1.43 4.11 -27.10
CA PRO A 30 -2.78 3.72 -26.69
C PRO A 30 -3.73 3.85 -27.89
N SER A 31 -3.71 2.87 -28.77
CA SER A 31 -4.85 2.60 -29.66
C SER A 31 -4.92 1.09 -29.88
N LEU A 32 -5.69 0.41 -29.04
CA LEU A 32 -6.13 -0.96 -29.32
C LEU A 32 -7.12 -1.02 -30.50
N SER A 33 -7.36 0.07 -31.22
CA SER A 33 -8.27 0.12 -32.37
C SER A 33 -7.62 -0.15 -33.73
N ASP A 34 -6.29 -0.07 -33.86
CA ASP A 34 -5.64 -0.38 -35.15
C ASP A 34 -4.53 -1.39 -34.93
N SER A 35 -4.82 -2.62 -35.30
CA SER A 35 -3.87 -3.72 -35.39
C SER A 35 -2.73 -3.35 -36.34
N ILE A 36 -1.61 -2.85 -35.81
CA ILE A 36 -0.35 -2.80 -36.56
C ILE A 36 0.12 -4.25 -36.75
N PRO A 37 0.39 -4.72 -37.98
CA PRO A 37 0.86 -6.08 -38.19
C PRO A 37 2.20 -6.30 -37.49
N PHE A 38 2.18 -7.13 -36.44
CA PHE A 38 3.37 -7.49 -35.68
C PHE A 38 3.98 -8.79 -36.25
N SER A 39 5.23 -8.72 -36.73
CA SER A 39 6.01 -9.90 -37.12
C SER A 39 7.40 -9.78 -36.50
N PRO A 40 7.77 -10.64 -35.53
CA PRO A 40 8.97 -11.45 -35.77
C PRO A 40 9.02 -12.82 -35.06
N LYS A 41 9.77 -13.73 -35.68
CA LYS A 41 10.04 -15.14 -35.35
C LYS A 41 10.54 -15.50 -33.92
N SER A 42 10.51 -14.61 -32.90
CA SER A 42 10.99 -14.96 -31.53
C SER A 42 10.33 -14.23 -30.35
N THR A 43 9.22 -13.51 -30.57
CA THR A 43 8.54 -12.72 -29.53
C THR A 43 7.18 -13.33 -29.26
N SER A 44 6.89 -13.65 -27.99
CA SER A 44 5.53 -14.04 -27.58
C SER A 44 4.87 -12.90 -26.80
N LEU A 45 3.59 -12.67 -27.12
CA LEU A 45 2.75 -11.63 -26.55
C LEU A 45 1.61 -12.31 -25.80
N TRP A 46 1.33 -11.86 -24.59
CA TRP A 46 0.22 -12.37 -23.78
C TRP A 46 -0.64 -11.20 -23.34
N PHE A 47 -1.95 -11.32 -23.55
CA PHE A 47 -2.94 -10.37 -23.05
C PHE A 47 -3.55 -10.91 -21.76
N LEU A 48 -3.62 -10.04 -20.74
CA LEU A 48 -4.23 -10.30 -19.44
C LEU A 48 -5.21 -9.15 -19.17
N GLY A 49 -6.38 -9.19 -19.81
CA GLY A 49 -7.31 -8.06 -19.81
C GLY A 49 -6.70 -6.81 -20.46
N SER A 50 -6.63 -5.71 -19.72
CA SER A 50 -5.99 -4.45 -20.15
C SER A 50 -4.47 -4.44 -20.02
N SER A 51 -3.86 -5.55 -19.58
CA SER A 51 -2.42 -5.67 -19.37
C SER A 51 -1.77 -6.53 -20.45
N VAL A 52 -0.50 -6.24 -20.76
CA VAL A 52 0.26 -6.94 -21.79
C VAL A 52 1.59 -7.42 -21.21
N ALA A 53 1.92 -8.70 -21.41
CA ALA A 53 3.24 -9.23 -21.15
C ALA A 53 3.97 -9.52 -22.47
N ILE A 54 5.17 -8.96 -22.63
CA ILE A 54 5.99 -9.07 -23.84
C ILE A 54 7.29 -9.79 -23.50
N LYS A 55 7.52 -10.97 -24.08
CA LYS A 55 8.80 -11.68 -23.94
C LYS A 55 9.77 -11.24 -25.03
N LEU A 56 10.88 -10.65 -24.62
CA LEU A 56 11.87 -10.06 -25.52
C LEU A 56 13.21 -10.79 -25.47
N THR A 57 13.80 -11.01 -26.64
CA THR A 57 15.18 -11.49 -26.79
C THR A 57 16.06 -10.37 -27.34
N MET A 58 17.01 -9.91 -26.52
CA MET A 58 17.97 -8.85 -26.82
C MET A 58 19.15 -9.42 -27.62
N ALA A 59 19.28 -8.98 -28.88
CA ALA A 59 20.45 -9.23 -29.68
C ALA A 59 21.70 -8.50 -29.12
N PRO A 60 22.93 -9.00 -29.38
CA PRO A 60 24.16 -8.31 -29.01
C PRO A 60 24.19 -6.86 -29.52
N GLY A 61 24.62 -5.91 -28.68
CA GLY A 61 24.73 -4.50 -29.04
C GLY A 61 23.46 -3.66 -28.85
N ARG A 62 22.29 -4.26 -28.57
CA ARG A 62 21.07 -3.52 -28.22
C ARG A 62 21.15 -2.94 -26.81
N LYS A 63 20.61 -1.74 -26.63
CA LYS A 63 20.54 -1.02 -25.34
C LYS A 63 19.12 -0.51 -25.11
N TRP A 64 18.74 -0.43 -23.84
CA TRP A 64 17.54 0.28 -23.42
C TRP A 64 17.83 1.77 -23.45
N GLU A 65 16.88 2.56 -23.96
CA GLU A 65 16.94 4.01 -23.98
C GLU A 65 15.73 4.53 -23.19
N ARG A 66 15.92 5.48 -22.28
CA ARG A 66 14.80 6.12 -21.61
C ARG A 66 14.22 7.16 -22.56
N VAL A 67 12.91 7.20 -22.69
CA VAL A 67 12.24 8.21 -23.50
C VAL A 67 11.33 9.02 -22.59
N THR A 68 11.51 10.33 -22.65
CA THR A 68 10.64 11.28 -21.97
C THR A 68 9.39 11.45 -22.82
N LEU A 69 8.22 11.21 -22.22
CA LEU A 69 6.94 11.50 -22.84
C LEU A 69 6.58 12.97 -22.60
N GLN A 70 5.82 13.60 -23.51
CA GLN A 70 5.34 14.98 -23.35
C GLN A 70 4.14 15.11 -22.39
N GLY A 71 3.92 14.12 -21.53
CA GLY A 71 2.82 14.03 -20.56
C GLY A 71 2.89 12.73 -19.78
N ASP A 72 1.90 12.51 -18.92
CA ASP A 72 1.83 11.30 -18.08
C ASP A 72 1.69 10.04 -18.93
N SER A 73 2.41 8.99 -18.54
CA SER A 73 2.29 7.69 -19.17
C SER A 73 0.98 7.03 -18.75
N PRO A 74 0.10 6.63 -19.68
CA PRO A 74 -1.09 5.85 -19.34
C PRO A 74 -0.74 4.40 -18.95
N TRP A 75 0.55 4.06 -18.92
CA TRP A 75 1.05 2.73 -18.63
C TRP A 75 2.21 2.75 -17.63
N ILE A 76 2.25 1.77 -16.74
CA ILE A 76 3.42 1.40 -15.95
C ILE A 76 4.06 0.18 -16.61
N ILE A 77 5.38 0.24 -16.82
CA ILE A 77 6.13 -0.84 -17.48
C ILE A 77 7.15 -1.42 -16.52
N TYR A 78 6.97 -2.68 -16.14
CA TYR A 78 7.95 -3.44 -15.38
C TYR A 78 8.84 -4.24 -16.32
N ARG A 79 10.16 -4.09 -16.17
CA ARG A 79 11.14 -4.93 -16.87
C ARG A 79 11.69 -6.00 -15.94
N ASN A 80 11.28 -7.24 -16.16
CA ASN A 80 11.88 -8.41 -15.51
C ASN A 80 13.00 -8.98 -16.39
N ARG A 81 14.22 -8.99 -15.87
CA ARG A 81 15.40 -9.53 -16.56
C ARG A 81 15.61 -11.00 -16.16
N LEU A 82 15.21 -11.92 -17.04
CA LEU A 82 15.41 -13.36 -16.84
C LEU A 82 16.85 -13.79 -17.10
N SER A 83 17.50 -13.19 -18.10
CA SER A 83 18.92 -13.40 -18.39
C SER A 83 19.55 -12.15 -19.01
N ARG A 84 20.82 -12.21 -19.45
CA ARG A 84 21.41 -11.11 -20.23
C ARG A 84 20.65 -10.85 -21.54
N LYS A 85 20.12 -11.90 -22.17
CA LYS A 85 19.43 -11.82 -23.46
C LYS A 85 17.91 -11.81 -23.30
N HIS A 86 17.35 -12.47 -22.30
CA HIS A 86 15.88 -12.63 -22.20
C HIS A 86 15.29 -11.71 -21.14
N HIS A 87 14.26 -10.97 -21.53
CA HIS A 87 13.54 -10.03 -20.68
C HIS A 87 12.04 -10.27 -20.86
N VAL A 88 11.27 -9.94 -19.84
CA VAL A 88 9.81 -9.84 -19.89
C VAL A 88 9.45 -8.42 -19.53
N LEU A 89 8.71 -7.76 -20.40
CA LEU A 89 8.05 -6.50 -20.08
C LEU A 89 6.63 -6.79 -19.65
N VAL A 90 6.21 -6.24 -18.52
CA VAL A 90 4.81 -6.24 -18.08
C VAL A 90 4.33 -4.81 -18.18
N VAL A 91 3.34 -4.58 -19.04
CA VAL A 91 2.73 -3.28 -19.29
C VAL A 91 1.36 -3.30 -18.61
N LEU A 92 1.19 -2.47 -17.60
CA LEU A 92 -0.06 -2.33 -16.85
C LEU A 92 -0.62 -0.93 -17.12
N PRO A 93 -1.95 -0.76 -17.17
CA PRO A 93 -2.52 0.59 -17.17
C PRO A 93 -2.06 1.32 -15.90
N TYR A 94 -1.71 2.59 -16.05
CA TYR A 94 -1.41 3.44 -14.92
C TYR A 94 -2.64 3.50 -14.01
N ARG A 95 -2.39 3.35 -12.71
CA ARG A 95 -3.40 3.52 -11.68
C ARG A 95 -2.86 4.55 -10.72
N ASP A 96 -3.67 5.56 -10.45
CA ASP A 96 -3.38 6.51 -9.40
C ASP A 96 -3.49 5.81 -8.05
N THR A 97 -2.34 5.52 -7.44
CA THR A 97 -2.26 4.81 -6.16
C THR A 97 -2.76 5.67 -5.00
N SER A 98 -2.81 6.99 -5.15
CA SER A 98 -3.28 7.87 -4.08
C SER A 98 -4.78 7.76 -3.86
N ARG A 99 -5.54 7.29 -4.86
CA ARG A 99 -7.01 7.28 -4.84
C ARG A 99 -7.65 6.06 -5.53
N PHE A 100 -7.03 4.89 -5.42
CA PHE A 100 -7.46 3.72 -6.18
C PHE A 100 -8.83 3.17 -5.75
N LEU A 101 -9.26 3.40 -4.50
CA LEU A 101 -10.56 2.96 -4.00
C LEU A 101 -11.72 3.78 -4.60
N ALA A 102 -11.45 4.95 -5.19
CA ALA A 102 -12.45 5.79 -5.86
C ALA A 102 -13.25 5.05 -6.95
N SER A 103 -12.64 4.06 -7.59
CA SER A 103 -13.25 3.30 -8.70
C SER A 103 -14.09 2.09 -8.24
N ILE A 104 -14.05 1.76 -6.96
CA ILE A 104 -14.72 0.59 -6.39
C ILE A 104 -16.11 1.01 -5.89
N PRO A 105 -17.19 0.21 -6.08
CA PRO A 105 -18.51 0.57 -5.59
C PRO A 105 -18.60 0.65 -4.06
N ASP A 106 -19.47 1.54 -3.56
CA ASP A 106 -19.71 1.73 -2.12
C ASP A 106 -20.25 0.48 -1.42
N SER A 107 -20.95 -0.39 -2.14
CA SER A 107 -21.50 -1.65 -1.65
C SER A 107 -20.46 -2.77 -1.49
N ALA A 108 -19.21 -2.56 -1.91
CA ALA A 108 -18.17 -3.56 -1.77
C ALA A 108 -17.78 -3.71 -0.28
N PRO A 109 -17.88 -4.93 0.30
CA PRO A 109 -17.37 -5.17 1.64
C PRO A 109 -15.87 -4.91 1.69
N LEU A 110 -15.37 -4.29 2.77
CA LEU A 110 -13.94 -3.99 2.90
C LEU A 110 -13.09 -5.28 2.88
N SER A 111 -13.63 -6.38 3.40
CA SER A 111 -13.01 -7.73 3.37
C SER A 111 -12.83 -8.31 1.97
N CYS A 112 -13.54 -7.80 0.95
CA CYS A 112 -13.37 -8.23 -0.44
C CYS A 112 -12.28 -7.44 -1.18
N LEU A 113 -11.64 -6.46 -0.53
CA LEU A 113 -10.62 -5.62 -1.14
C LEU A 113 -9.22 -6.08 -0.74
N MET A 114 -8.29 -6.03 -1.69
CA MET A 114 -6.86 -6.18 -1.39
C MET A 114 -6.30 -4.82 -1.01
N LEU A 115 -6.09 -4.60 0.29
CA LEU A 115 -5.54 -3.37 0.83
C LEU A 115 -4.05 -3.58 1.17
N PRO A 116 -3.12 -2.88 0.50
CA PRO A 116 -1.71 -2.93 0.85
C PRO A 116 -1.48 -2.34 2.25
N GLY A 117 -0.62 -2.98 3.04
CA GLY A 117 -0.28 -2.53 4.38
C GLY A 117 1.22 -2.41 4.62
N THR A 118 1.59 -1.68 5.69
CA THR A 118 2.97 -1.65 6.19
C THR A 118 3.03 -2.12 7.64
N HIS A 119 3.96 -3.04 7.91
CA HIS A 119 4.34 -3.47 9.26
C HIS A 119 5.17 -2.37 9.93
N GLU A 120 4.89 -2.07 11.21
CA GLU A 120 5.61 -1.04 11.97
C GLU A 120 5.69 0.26 11.15
N THR A 121 4.53 0.81 10.78
CA THR A 121 4.40 1.88 9.76
C THR A 121 5.29 3.08 10.04
N MET A 122 5.51 3.38 11.32
CA MET A 122 6.30 4.52 11.78
C MET A 122 7.75 4.18 12.10
N ALA A 123 8.18 2.93 11.91
CA ALA A 123 9.53 2.49 12.19
C ALA A 123 10.53 2.94 11.12
N LEU A 124 10.90 4.22 11.19
CA LEU A 124 11.77 4.94 10.25
C LEU A 124 13.23 4.98 10.71
N TYR A 125 13.50 4.63 11.97
CA TYR A 125 14.81 4.72 12.60
C TYR A 125 15.25 3.36 13.19
N GLY A 126 16.47 3.31 13.73
CA GLY A 126 16.98 2.09 14.38
C GLY A 126 17.54 1.01 13.45
N TRP A 127 18.04 1.39 12.26
CA TRP A 127 18.80 0.48 11.39
C TRP A 127 19.93 -0.21 12.18
N PRO A 128 20.18 -1.54 12.02
CA PRO A 128 19.53 -2.47 11.08
C PRO A 128 18.36 -3.27 11.66
N ILE A 129 18.01 -3.04 12.93
CA ILE A 129 17.14 -3.96 13.69
C ILE A 129 15.71 -3.44 13.69
N SER A 130 15.52 -2.17 14.04
CA SER A 130 14.20 -1.59 14.27
C SER A 130 13.67 -0.77 13.10
N GLN A 131 14.45 -0.55 12.04
CA GLN A 131 13.94 0.18 10.86
C GLN A 131 13.17 -0.77 9.92
N CYS A 132 11.86 -0.57 9.77
CA CYS A 132 11.03 -1.31 8.82
C CYS A 132 10.65 -0.49 7.59
N GLN A 133 10.57 0.83 7.72
CA GLN A 133 10.14 1.76 6.68
C GLN A 133 11.20 2.85 6.44
N TYR A 134 11.11 3.51 5.29
CA TYR A 134 11.98 4.66 4.93
C TYR A 134 11.21 5.84 4.35
N LYS A 135 9.88 5.71 4.23
CA LYS A 135 8.97 6.73 3.69
C LYS A 135 8.07 7.23 4.81
N SER A 136 7.82 8.53 4.87
CA SER A 136 6.85 9.10 5.79
C SER A 136 5.45 8.50 5.59
N LEU A 137 4.59 8.57 6.60
CA LEU A 137 3.21 8.11 6.52
C LEU A 137 2.47 8.71 5.32
N ASP A 138 2.56 10.03 5.12
CA ASP A 138 1.97 10.72 3.96
C ASP A 138 2.41 10.09 2.62
N THR A 139 3.71 9.84 2.45
CA THR A 139 4.23 9.21 1.24
C THR A 139 3.77 7.77 1.09
N GLN A 140 3.63 7.02 2.20
CA GLN A 140 3.09 5.66 2.19
C GLN A 140 1.61 5.67 1.72
N LEU A 141 0.79 6.58 2.23
CA LEU A 141 -0.62 6.72 1.87
C LEU A 141 -0.79 7.08 0.38
N HIS A 142 -0.03 8.05 -0.12
CA HIS A 142 -0.05 8.41 -1.55
C HIS A 142 0.52 7.31 -2.46
N ALA A 143 1.38 6.43 -1.94
CA ALA A 143 1.86 5.23 -2.63
C ALA A 143 0.86 4.06 -2.62
N GLY A 144 -0.31 4.21 -1.99
CA GLY A 144 -1.40 3.23 -1.99
C GLY A 144 -1.49 2.33 -0.75
N ILE A 145 -0.77 2.65 0.33
CA ILE A 145 -0.94 1.97 1.61
C ILE A 145 -2.30 2.34 2.23
N ARG A 146 -3.05 1.34 2.66
CA ARG A 146 -4.40 1.47 3.24
C ARG A 146 -4.58 0.66 4.52
N VAL A 147 -3.53 -0.04 4.98
CA VAL A 147 -3.47 -0.67 6.29
C VAL A 147 -2.18 -0.23 6.98
N THR A 148 -2.27 0.40 8.14
CA THR A 148 -1.10 0.88 8.89
C THR A 148 -1.02 0.18 10.24
N ASP A 149 0.15 -0.31 10.60
CA ASP A 149 0.46 -0.85 11.92
C ASP A 149 1.17 0.22 12.76
N ILE A 150 0.39 0.95 13.55
CA ILE A 150 0.84 2.03 14.43
C ILE A 150 1.05 1.47 15.83
N ARG A 151 2.30 1.53 16.29
CA ARG A 151 2.72 0.97 17.57
C ARG A 151 3.21 2.09 18.47
N LEU A 152 2.65 2.16 19.67
CA LEU A 152 2.76 3.33 20.53
C LEU A 152 3.20 2.93 21.94
N SER A 153 3.96 3.82 22.58
CA SER A 153 4.25 3.80 24.01
C SER A 153 3.88 5.15 24.64
N ILE A 154 3.59 5.14 25.92
CA ILE A 154 3.30 6.30 26.76
C ILE A 154 4.62 6.87 27.26
N ILE A 155 4.94 8.08 26.82
CA ILE A 155 6.12 8.84 27.24
C ILE A 155 5.64 10.17 27.79
N ASP A 156 5.91 10.43 29.06
CA ASP A 156 5.53 11.66 29.76
C ASP A 156 4.04 12.04 29.60
N GLY A 157 3.17 11.02 29.62
CA GLY A 157 1.72 11.19 29.48
C GLY A 157 1.21 11.42 28.06
N ARG A 158 2.03 11.17 27.03
CA ARG A 158 1.69 11.29 25.61
C ARG A 158 2.00 10.01 24.86
N LEU A 159 1.27 9.74 23.78
CA LEU A 159 1.52 8.59 22.92
C LEU A 159 2.57 8.93 21.87
N ILE A 160 3.64 8.14 21.84
CA ILE A 160 4.75 8.27 20.88
C ILE A 160 4.94 6.95 20.14
N ALA A 161 5.25 7.01 18.85
CA ALA A 161 5.56 5.83 18.04
C ALA A 161 6.84 5.12 18.50
N TYR A 162 6.76 3.80 18.63
CA TYR A 162 7.83 2.91 19.11
C TYR A 162 7.84 1.60 18.33
N HIS A 163 9.03 1.00 18.22
CA HIS A 163 9.21 -0.37 17.77
C HIS A 163 9.94 -1.15 18.87
N GLY A 164 9.19 -1.91 19.67
CA GLY A 164 9.70 -2.49 20.91
C GLY A 164 10.22 -1.41 21.85
N ILE A 165 11.50 -1.50 22.21
CA ILE A 165 12.16 -0.52 23.09
C ILE A 165 12.70 0.72 22.36
N PHE A 166 12.64 0.76 21.04
CA PHE A 166 13.25 1.83 20.24
C PHE A 166 12.23 2.93 19.90
N PRO A 167 12.53 4.21 20.21
CA PRO A 167 11.67 5.33 19.84
C PRO A 167 11.74 5.62 18.34
N GLU A 168 10.58 5.90 17.75
CA GLU A 168 10.44 6.33 16.35
C GLU A 168 10.11 7.84 16.23
N PHE A 169 10.18 8.54 17.37
CA PHE A 169 10.17 10.00 17.50
C PHE A 169 8.95 10.71 16.90
N THR A 170 7.87 9.99 16.59
CA THR A 170 6.65 10.59 16.03
C THR A 170 5.53 10.53 17.05
N PRO A 171 5.04 11.68 17.55
CA PRO A 171 3.84 11.74 18.39
C PRO A 171 2.60 11.19 17.67
N PHE A 172 1.70 10.55 18.41
CA PHE A 172 0.45 10.04 17.84
C PHE A 172 -0.42 11.16 17.26
N ALA A 173 -0.45 12.33 17.90
CA ALA A 173 -1.10 13.52 17.36
C ALA A 173 -0.67 13.87 15.92
N ASP A 174 0.62 13.74 15.57
CA ASP A 174 1.11 14.05 14.22
C ASP A 174 0.67 13.00 13.19
N ILE A 175 0.58 11.73 13.63
CA ILE A 175 0.02 10.62 12.83
C ILE A 175 -1.46 10.89 12.54
N LEU A 176 -2.23 11.33 13.55
CA LEU A 176 -3.64 11.66 13.42
C LEU A 176 -3.88 12.83 12.46
N VAL A 177 -3.06 13.89 12.52
CA VAL A 177 -3.10 15.01 11.56
C VAL A 177 -2.84 14.51 10.14
N THR A 178 -1.83 13.67 9.94
CA THR A 178 -1.49 13.12 8.61
C THR A 178 -2.64 12.27 8.05
N LEU A 179 -3.27 11.43 8.89
CA LEU A 179 -4.44 10.64 8.51
C LEU A 179 -5.62 11.53 8.14
N HIS A 180 -5.91 12.55 8.95
CA HIS A 180 -6.97 13.51 8.70
C HIS A 180 -6.78 14.23 7.36
N ASP A 181 -5.60 14.77 7.11
CA ASP A 181 -5.32 15.53 5.88
C ASP A 181 -5.46 14.64 4.64
N PHE A 182 -4.99 13.40 4.72
CA PHE A 182 -5.17 12.41 3.65
C PHE A 182 -6.65 12.05 3.44
N LEU A 183 -7.40 11.78 4.51
CA LEU A 183 -8.79 11.32 4.41
C LEU A 183 -9.79 12.43 4.08
N THR A 184 -9.44 13.70 4.31
CA THR A 184 -10.34 14.84 4.06
C THR A 184 -9.96 15.66 2.83
N SER A 185 -8.78 15.43 2.25
CA SER A 185 -8.38 16.11 1.02
C SER A 185 -9.33 15.79 -0.15
N PRO A 186 -9.72 16.79 -0.97
CA PRO A 186 -10.64 16.59 -2.09
C PRO A 186 -10.23 15.52 -3.11
N THR A 187 -8.94 15.22 -3.22
CA THR A 187 -8.42 14.22 -4.16
C THR A 187 -8.46 12.79 -3.63
N THR A 188 -8.48 12.62 -2.30
CA THR A 188 -8.29 11.34 -1.61
C THR A 188 -9.42 11.02 -0.62
N ALA A 189 -10.43 11.88 -0.47
CA ALA A 189 -11.59 11.63 0.39
C ALA A 189 -12.46 10.43 -0.03
N SER A 190 -12.22 9.86 -1.22
CA SER A 190 -12.81 8.59 -1.62
C SER A 190 -12.17 7.37 -0.93
N GLU A 191 -11.05 7.55 -0.27
CA GLU A 191 -10.26 6.47 0.33
C GLU A 191 -10.66 6.22 1.80
N THR A 192 -10.16 5.14 2.36
CA THR A 192 -10.28 4.77 3.78
C THR A 192 -8.94 4.19 4.22
N VAL A 193 -8.59 4.27 5.50
CA VAL A 193 -7.38 3.62 6.04
C VAL A 193 -7.75 2.74 7.22
N VAL A 194 -7.37 1.47 7.20
CA VAL A 194 -7.43 0.60 8.38
C VAL A 194 -6.22 0.89 9.25
N VAL A 195 -6.45 1.39 10.45
CA VAL A 195 -5.38 1.78 11.38
C VAL A 195 -5.34 0.77 12.51
N SER A 196 -4.38 -0.16 12.42
CA SER A 196 -4.00 -1.04 13.53
C SER A 196 -3.27 -0.21 14.57
N ILE A 197 -3.78 -0.20 15.80
CA ILE A 197 -3.11 0.44 16.94
C ILE A 197 -2.71 -0.67 17.91
N LYS A 198 -1.44 -0.68 18.32
CA LYS A 198 -0.90 -1.60 19.32
C LYS A 198 -0.09 -0.84 20.37
N GLN A 199 -0.18 -1.30 21.61
CA GLN A 199 0.67 -0.87 22.71
C GLN A 199 2.01 -1.62 22.71
N GLU A 200 3.12 -0.90 22.90
CA GLU A 200 4.48 -1.45 23.02
C GLU A 200 5.01 -1.48 24.45
N ASP A 201 4.43 -0.71 25.37
CA ASP A 201 4.73 -0.75 26.80
C ASP A 201 3.75 -1.63 27.60
N TRP A 202 3.70 -1.44 28.93
CA TRP A 202 2.97 -2.29 29.86
C TRP A 202 1.83 -1.59 30.62
N ASP A 203 1.56 -0.30 30.40
CA ASP A 203 0.51 0.42 31.14
C ASP A 203 -0.86 0.27 30.48
N THR A 204 -1.49 -0.87 30.76
CA THR A 204 -2.74 -1.28 30.11
C THR A 204 -3.98 -0.49 30.54
N GLU A 205 -3.90 0.31 31.61
CA GLU A 205 -5.03 1.13 32.09
C GLU A 205 -5.05 2.50 31.41
N LEU A 206 -3.89 3.18 31.35
CA LEU A 206 -3.80 4.53 30.81
C LEU A 206 -3.81 4.55 29.27
N PHE A 207 -3.27 3.52 28.62
CA PHE A 207 -3.11 3.50 27.16
C PHE A 207 -4.43 3.64 26.39
N PRO A 208 -5.49 2.87 26.67
CA PRO A 208 -6.76 3.02 25.94
C PRO A 208 -7.39 4.41 26.13
N GLN A 209 -7.25 4.98 27.32
CA GLN A 209 -7.73 6.32 27.62
C GLN A 209 -6.98 7.39 26.82
N LEU A 210 -5.64 7.33 26.78
CA LEU A 210 -4.85 8.26 25.98
C LEU A 210 -5.13 8.13 24.47
N VAL A 211 -5.33 6.91 23.97
CA VAL A 211 -5.70 6.72 22.54
C VAL A 211 -7.04 7.43 22.26
N HIS A 212 -8.03 7.26 23.14
CA HIS A 212 -9.32 7.93 23.02
C HIS A 212 -9.16 9.46 23.09
N ASP A 213 -8.47 9.97 24.10
CA ASP A 213 -8.32 11.41 24.35
C ASP A 213 -7.55 12.11 23.23
N GLU A 214 -6.45 11.52 22.74
CA GLU A 214 -5.70 12.08 21.60
C GLU A 214 -6.52 12.03 20.30
N ILE A 215 -7.34 11.00 20.07
CA ILE A 215 -8.27 10.97 18.92
C ILE A 215 -9.35 12.06 19.06
N VAL A 216 -9.97 12.22 20.23
CA VAL A 216 -10.98 13.26 20.47
C VAL A 216 -10.40 14.66 20.25
N ALA A 217 -9.15 14.89 20.68
CA ALA A 217 -8.45 16.16 20.50
C ALA A 217 -7.96 16.39 19.06
N SER A 218 -7.87 15.35 18.24
CA SER A 218 -7.35 15.45 16.86
C SER A 218 -8.36 16.05 15.88
N PRO A 219 -7.90 16.60 14.75
CA PRO A 219 -8.78 17.02 13.66
C PRO A 219 -9.70 15.87 13.20
N GLY A 220 -10.99 16.16 13.04
CA GLY A 220 -12.02 15.17 12.70
C GLY A 220 -12.61 14.42 13.90
N GLY A 221 -11.88 14.33 15.02
CA GLY A 221 -12.32 13.68 16.25
C GLY A 221 -12.78 12.23 16.02
N LEU A 222 -13.66 11.73 16.90
CA LEU A 222 -14.23 10.39 16.77
C LEU A 222 -15.07 10.20 15.49
N GLN A 223 -15.57 11.27 14.87
CA GLN A 223 -16.42 11.19 13.67
C GLN A 223 -15.65 10.76 12.41
N MET A 224 -14.33 10.99 12.41
CA MET A 224 -13.44 10.48 11.36
C MET A 224 -13.21 8.97 11.48
N TRP A 225 -13.66 8.32 12.56
CA TRP A 225 -13.39 6.92 12.82
C TRP A 225 -14.64 6.05 12.68
N PHE A 226 -14.44 4.88 12.06
CA PHE A 226 -15.35 3.77 12.17
C PHE A 226 -14.95 2.92 13.37
N LEU A 227 -15.84 2.83 14.37
CA LEU A 227 -15.57 2.27 15.70
C LEU A 227 -16.45 1.05 16.02
N GLU A 228 -17.23 0.55 15.07
CA GLU A 228 -18.02 -0.67 15.28
C GLU A 228 -17.13 -1.92 15.12
N ASN A 229 -17.38 -2.95 15.92
CA ASN A 229 -16.65 -4.23 15.84
C ASN A 229 -17.24 -5.15 14.77
N ARG A 230 -17.22 -4.70 13.51
CA ARG A 230 -17.67 -5.45 12.33
C ARG A 230 -16.87 -5.03 11.10
N ILE A 231 -17.00 -5.80 10.02
CA ILE A 231 -16.44 -5.40 8.72
C ILE A 231 -17.42 -4.46 7.99
N PRO A 232 -17.04 -3.21 7.69
CA PRO A 232 -17.90 -2.28 6.97
C PRO A 232 -17.87 -2.50 5.45
N ASN A 233 -18.87 -1.97 4.76
CA ASN A 233 -18.79 -1.69 3.33
C ASN A 233 -17.96 -0.43 3.07
N LEU A 234 -17.33 -0.35 1.90
CA LEU A 234 -16.43 0.75 1.55
C LEU A 234 -17.11 2.13 1.66
N GLY A 235 -18.38 2.24 1.25
CA GLY A 235 -19.13 3.49 1.31
C GLY A 235 -19.32 4.05 2.73
N GLU A 236 -19.34 3.20 3.76
CA GLU A 236 -19.52 3.62 5.15
C GLU A 236 -18.27 4.32 5.72
N VAL A 237 -17.12 4.04 5.10
CA VAL A 237 -15.78 4.38 5.62
C VAL A 237 -14.96 5.27 4.69
N ARG A 238 -15.51 5.70 3.55
CA ARG A 238 -14.84 6.72 2.73
C ARG A 238 -14.65 8.01 3.53
N GLY A 239 -13.45 8.57 3.46
CA GLY A 239 -13.02 9.72 4.25
C GLY A 239 -12.87 9.43 5.74
N LYS A 240 -12.83 8.15 6.13
CA LYS A 240 -12.69 7.71 7.53
C LYS A 240 -11.53 6.75 7.73
N ALA A 241 -11.06 6.68 8.96
CA ALA A 241 -10.17 5.63 9.44
C ALA A 241 -11.02 4.49 10.04
N VAL A 242 -10.65 3.24 9.77
CA VAL A 242 -11.23 2.07 10.41
C VAL A 242 -10.31 1.65 11.55
N MET A 243 -10.82 1.71 12.77
CA MET A 243 -10.04 1.32 13.95
C MET A 243 -9.86 -0.20 13.96
N PHE A 244 -8.61 -0.65 14.07
CA PHE A 244 -8.25 -2.03 14.34
C PHE A 244 -7.47 -2.08 15.66
N SER A 245 -8.11 -2.49 16.74
CA SER A 245 -7.56 -2.39 18.09
C SER A 245 -6.81 -3.66 18.48
N ARG A 246 -5.49 -3.57 18.66
CA ARG A 246 -4.62 -4.60 19.27
C ARG A 246 -4.21 -4.20 20.69
N PHE A 247 -5.09 -3.48 21.38
CA PHE A 247 -4.95 -3.00 22.74
C PHE A 247 -6.32 -3.03 23.44
N GLY A 248 -6.32 -2.84 24.76
CA GLY A 248 -7.54 -2.87 25.57
C GLY A 248 -8.02 -4.30 25.88
N SER A 249 -8.98 -4.39 26.80
CA SER A 249 -9.68 -5.63 27.15
C SER A 249 -11.03 -5.75 26.44
N ASP A 250 -11.59 -6.96 26.45
CA ASP A 250 -12.93 -7.25 25.93
C ASP A 250 -13.97 -6.24 26.47
N GLY A 251 -14.63 -5.53 25.55
CA GLY A 251 -15.66 -4.52 25.86
C GLY A 251 -15.17 -3.08 26.04
N CYS A 252 -13.86 -2.86 26.14
CA CYS A 252 -13.26 -1.51 26.19
C CYS A 252 -12.60 -1.10 24.86
N ALA A 253 -12.36 -2.05 23.96
CA ALA A 253 -11.78 -1.80 22.66
C ALA A 253 -12.82 -1.25 21.67
N ASN A 254 -12.50 -0.12 21.03
CA ASN A 254 -13.30 0.42 19.92
C ASN A 254 -12.86 -0.20 18.59
N GLY A 255 -13.77 -0.30 17.62
CA GLY A 255 -13.46 -0.80 16.28
C GLY A 255 -13.34 -2.31 16.20
N ILE A 256 -12.68 -2.75 15.14
CA ILE A 256 -12.40 -4.16 14.89
C ILE A 256 -11.41 -4.65 15.93
N HIS A 257 -11.81 -5.62 16.76
CA HIS A 257 -11.00 -6.11 17.87
C HIS A 257 -10.94 -7.65 17.88
N PRO A 258 -9.77 -8.24 17.55
CA PRO A 258 -9.55 -9.67 17.72
C PRO A 258 -9.54 -10.04 19.20
N PRO A 259 -10.30 -11.07 19.64
CA PRO A 259 -10.33 -11.49 21.04
C PRO A 259 -9.04 -12.21 21.47
N ILE A 260 -8.23 -12.66 20.52
CA ILE A 260 -6.95 -13.33 20.74
C ILE A 260 -5.91 -12.84 19.75
N TRP A 261 -4.65 -12.81 20.17
CA TRP A 261 -3.49 -12.59 19.30
C TRP A 261 -2.33 -13.51 19.73
N PRO A 262 -2.36 -14.80 19.37
CA PRO A 262 -1.32 -15.74 19.77
C PRO A 262 0.04 -15.32 19.19
N ASP A 263 1.07 -15.36 20.03
CA ASP A 263 2.43 -15.01 19.64
C ASP A 263 2.98 -16.00 18.61
N SER A 264 3.42 -15.48 17.46
CA SER A 264 4.19 -16.20 16.45
C SER A 264 3.56 -17.53 15.98
N ALA A 265 2.23 -17.55 15.83
CA ALA A 265 1.49 -18.72 15.40
C ALA A 265 1.75 -19.04 13.91
N LYS A 266 2.55 -20.08 13.65
CA LYS A 266 3.04 -20.48 12.31
C LYS A 266 1.97 -20.69 11.24
N GLU A 267 0.81 -21.21 11.61
CA GLU A 267 -0.28 -21.51 10.68
C GLU A 267 -1.30 -20.36 10.58
N GLY A 268 -1.05 -19.26 11.30
CA GLY A 268 -2.04 -18.25 11.60
C GLY A 268 -3.09 -18.70 12.62
N PHE A 269 -4.11 -17.87 12.82
CA PHE A 269 -5.24 -18.14 13.70
C PHE A 269 -6.51 -17.53 13.11
N ASP A 270 -7.65 -18.13 13.45
CA ASP A 270 -8.97 -17.70 13.02
C ASP A 270 -9.72 -17.07 14.20
N TRP A 271 -10.53 -16.05 13.94
CA TRP A 271 -11.38 -15.39 14.93
C TRP A 271 -12.62 -14.79 14.25
N GLU A 272 -13.67 -14.53 15.03
CA GLU A 272 -14.95 -14.02 14.52
C GLU A 272 -15.07 -12.51 14.76
N CYS A 273 -15.49 -11.77 13.74
CA CYS A 273 -15.79 -10.34 13.79
C CYS A 273 -17.22 -10.11 13.29
N ASP A 274 -18.19 -10.04 14.21
CA ASP A 274 -19.62 -9.87 13.91
C ASP A 274 -20.15 -10.81 12.81
N GLY A 275 -19.90 -12.11 12.98
CA GLY A 275 -20.29 -13.15 12.02
C GLY A 275 -19.43 -13.23 10.75
N THR A 276 -18.33 -12.45 10.68
CA THR A 276 -17.29 -12.61 9.68
C THR A 276 -16.12 -13.39 10.24
N LEU A 277 -15.86 -14.57 9.68
CA LEU A 277 -14.64 -15.32 9.96
C LEU A 277 -13.42 -14.59 9.39
N VAL A 278 -12.50 -14.20 10.27
CA VAL A 278 -11.24 -13.56 9.92
C VAL A 278 -10.09 -14.52 10.19
N ARG A 279 -9.19 -14.64 9.22
CA ARG A 279 -7.92 -15.37 9.36
C ARG A 279 -6.76 -14.38 9.41
N THR A 280 -5.96 -14.46 10.45
CA THR A 280 -4.77 -13.64 10.64
C THR A 280 -3.52 -14.51 10.59
N HIS A 281 -2.47 -14.01 9.92
CA HIS A 281 -1.16 -14.63 9.90
C HIS A 281 -0.12 -13.60 10.32
N ASP A 282 0.52 -13.84 11.46
CA ASP A 282 1.52 -12.97 12.10
C ASP A 282 2.65 -13.84 12.67
N TRP A 283 3.36 -14.53 11.76
CA TRP A 283 4.51 -15.37 12.06
C TRP A 283 5.79 -14.78 11.47
#